data_AF-K7NCE3-F1
#
_entry.id   AF-K7NCE3-F1
#
_cell.length_a   1.000
_cell.length_b   1.000
_cell.length_c   1.000
_cell.angle_alpha   90.00
_cell.angle_beta   90.00
_cell.angle_gamma   90.00
#
_symmetry.space_group_name_H-M   'P 1'
#
loop_
_entity.id
_entity.type
_entity.pdbx_description
1 polymer ?
#
loop_
_entity_poly.entity_id
_entity_poly.type
_entity_poly.pdbx_seq_one_letter_code
_entity_poly.pdbx_strand_id
1 'polypeptide(L)'
;DMDSGWVVTYLVPELEQAEPPLQLCLHKRDFVPGGWILDNIMDAIEKSHRTLFVLSQHFIRSEWCKYELDYTHFRLFDQNDDTVVLILLEPIDKDTIPKK
;
A
#
# COMPACT_ATOMS: atom_id res chain seq x y z
N ASP A 1 3.24 -7.58 -13.80
CA ASP A 1 2.69 -6.57 -12.88
C ASP A 1 3.07 -5.17 -13.30
N MET A 2 2.09 -4.44 -13.85
CA MET A 2 2.30 -3.12 -14.45
C MET A 2 2.73 -2.07 -13.41
N ASP A 3 2.16 -2.13 -12.20
CA ASP A 3 2.42 -1.11 -11.15
C ASP A 3 3.75 -1.32 -10.43
N SER A 4 4.15 -2.58 -10.17
CA SER A 4 5.39 -2.84 -9.43
C SER A 4 6.64 -2.42 -10.18
N GLY A 5 6.59 -2.39 -11.53
CA GLY A 5 7.70 -1.89 -12.32
C GLY A 5 7.99 -0.41 -12.02
N TRP A 6 6.93 0.41 -11.95
CA TRP A 6 7.06 1.82 -11.59
C TRP A 6 7.54 2.01 -10.15
N VAL A 7 6.97 1.26 -9.20
CA VAL A 7 7.36 1.32 -7.78
C VAL A 7 8.85 1.04 -7.59
N VAL A 8 9.35 -0.05 -8.16
CA VAL A 8 10.76 -0.46 -8.00
C VAL A 8 11.72 0.45 -8.76
N THR A 9 11.29 0.99 -9.92
CA THR A 9 12.16 1.79 -10.78
C THR A 9 12.24 3.25 -10.36
N TYR A 10 11.16 3.81 -9.81
CA TYR A 10 11.06 5.24 -9.51
C TYR A 10 10.85 5.52 -8.03
N LEU A 11 9.86 4.89 -7.38
CA LEU A 11 9.51 5.24 -6.00
C LEU A 11 10.55 4.75 -4.98
N VAL A 12 10.97 3.49 -5.09
CA VAL A 12 11.90 2.87 -4.13
C VAL A 12 13.25 3.58 -4.10
N PRO A 13 13.91 3.87 -5.24
CA PRO A 13 15.18 4.58 -5.24
C PRO A 13 15.09 5.96 -4.60
N GLU A 14 14.05 6.74 -4.89
CA GLU A 14 13.87 8.09 -4.34
C GLU A 14 13.72 8.11 -2.82
N LEU A 15 13.12 7.07 -2.23
CA LEU A 15 12.91 6.99 -0.79
C LEU A 15 14.09 6.33 -0.05
N GLU A 16 14.64 5.23 -0.60
CA GLU A 16 15.77 4.52 0.02
C GLU A 16 17.11 5.29 -0.14
N GLN A 17 17.22 6.18 -1.13
CA GLN A 17 18.40 7.02 -1.37
C GLN A 17 18.20 8.48 -0.94
N ALA A 18 17.07 8.81 -0.30
CA ALA A 18 16.83 10.12 0.27
C ALA A 18 17.88 10.46 1.35
N GLU A 19 17.96 11.73 1.74
CA GLU A 19 18.77 12.19 2.88
C GLU A 19 17.84 12.81 3.95
N PRO A 20 17.57 12.10 5.08
CA PRO A 20 18.04 10.75 5.42
C PRO A 20 17.30 9.62 4.66
N PRO A 21 17.92 8.45 4.47
CA PRO A 21 17.32 7.34 3.73
C PRO A 21 16.19 6.71 4.54
N LEU A 22 15.11 6.34 3.86
CA LEU A 22 13.97 5.66 4.47
C LEU A 22 14.09 4.14 4.33
N GLN A 23 13.70 3.41 5.38
CA GLN A 23 13.56 1.96 5.32
C GLN A 23 12.15 1.60 4.85
N LEU A 24 12.06 0.79 3.80
CA LEU A 24 10.78 0.39 3.20
C LEU A 24 10.50 -1.09 3.44
N CYS A 25 9.22 -1.39 3.73
CA CYS A 25 8.67 -2.75 3.68
C CYS A 25 7.79 -2.88 2.44
N LEU A 26 8.23 -3.68 1.47
CA LEU A 26 7.54 -3.89 0.19
C LEU A 26 6.87 -5.26 0.15
N HIS A 27 5.58 -5.27 -0.19
CA HIS A 27 4.76 -6.49 -0.21
C HIS A 27 5.30 -7.64 -1.09
N LYS A 28 6.06 -7.34 -2.15
CA LYS A 28 6.67 -8.35 -3.03
C LYS A 28 8.09 -8.76 -2.64
N ARG A 29 8.73 -8.01 -1.75
CA ARG A 29 10.14 -8.20 -1.37
C ARG A 29 10.26 -8.79 0.03
N ASP A 30 9.50 -8.23 0.97
CA ASP A 30 9.74 -8.38 2.40
C ASP A 30 8.71 -9.26 3.09
N PHE A 31 7.61 -9.62 2.40
CA PHE A 31 6.60 -10.53 2.94
C PHE A 31 7.14 -11.97 3.00
N VAL A 32 6.83 -12.64 4.11
CA VAL A 32 7.28 -14.01 4.39
C VAL A 32 6.53 -14.99 3.48
N PRO A 33 7.24 -15.73 2.60
CA PRO A 33 6.61 -16.74 1.75
C PRO A 33 6.02 -17.88 2.57
N GLY A 34 4.84 -18.37 2.16
CA GLY A 34 4.16 -19.49 2.82
C GLY A 34 3.37 -19.10 4.09
N GLY A 35 3.44 -17.85 4.54
CA GLY A 35 2.56 -17.30 5.57
C GLY A 35 1.24 -16.78 5.00
N TRP A 36 0.28 -16.47 5.87
CA TRP A 36 -0.95 -15.80 5.47
C TRP A 36 -0.62 -14.37 5.02
N ILE A 37 -1.21 -13.98 3.90
CA ILE A 37 -0.99 -12.65 3.33
C ILE A 37 -1.51 -11.53 4.25
N LEU A 38 -2.61 -11.79 4.98
CA LEU A 38 -3.15 -10.85 5.96
C LEU A 38 -2.18 -10.61 7.12
N ASP A 39 -1.55 -11.67 7.64
CA ASP A 39 -0.58 -11.55 8.73
C ASP A 39 0.62 -10.71 8.30
N ASN A 40 1.13 -10.93 7.08
CA ASN A 40 2.23 -10.12 6.52
C ASN A 40 1.86 -8.64 6.38
N ILE A 41 0.64 -8.33 5.93
CA ILE A 41 0.16 -6.95 5.81
C ILE A 41 0.05 -6.31 7.20
N MET A 42 -0.53 -7.01 8.17
CA MET A 42 -0.67 -6.50 9.54
C MET A 42 0.69 -6.22 10.18
N ASP A 43 1.62 -7.17 10.06
CA ASP A 43 2.96 -7.03 10.58
C ASP A 43 3.72 -5.86 9.93
N ALA A 44 3.57 -5.68 8.61
CA ALA A 44 4.16 -4.56 7.89
C ALA A 44 3.58 -3.20 8.33
N ILE A 45 2.26 -3.10 8.54
CA ILE A 45 1.63 -1.87 9.03
C ILE A 45 2.07 -1.57 10.47
N GLU A 46 2.04 -2.56 11.38
CA GLU A 46 2.41 -2.36 12.78
C GLU A 46 3.89 -1.97 12.97
N LYS A 47 4.77 -2.41 12.07
CA LYS A 47 6.21 -2.10 12.11
C LYS A 47 6.59 -0.82 11.34
N SER A 48 5.66 -0.19 10.63
CA SER A 48 5.93 0.98 9.79
C SER A 48 5.40 2.27 10.43
N HIS A 49 6.18 3.35 10.34
CA HIS A 49 5.71 4.68 10.79
C HIS A 49 4.61 5.26 9.90
N ARG A 50 4.64 4.93 8.61
CA ARG A 50 3.66 5.35 7.61
C ARG A 50 3.39 4.22 6.65
N THR A 51 2.16 4.12 6.17
CA THR A 51 1.74 3.16 5.14
C THR A 51 1.42 3.91 3.87
N LEU A 52 2.04 3.50 2.77
CA LEU A 52 1.88 4.14 1.46
C LEU A 52 1.13 3.21 0.51
N PHE A 53 0.02 3.69 -0.05
CA PHE A 53 -0.74 2.99 -1.08
C PHE A 53 -0.49 3.63 -2.45
N VAL A 54 -0.10 2.82 -3.43
CA VAL A 54 0.03 3.23 -4.83
C VAL A 54 -1.23 2.81 -5.57
N LEU A 55 -2.11 3.78 -5.80
CA LEU A 55 -3.42 3.55 -6.39
C LEU A 55 -3.35 3.64 -7.92
N SER A 56 -3.86 2.59 -8.58
CA SER A 56 -4.05 2.49 -10.02
C SER A 56 -5.42 1.85 -10.31
N GLN A 57 -5.88 1.90 -11.56
CA GLN A 57 -7.06 1.15 -12.01
C GLN A 57 -6.86 -0.36 -11.84
N HIS A 58 -5.64 -0.84 -12.06
CA HIS A 58 -5.30 -2.25 -11.84
C HIS A 58 -5.40 -2.62 -10.35
N PHE A 59 -4.88 -1.77 -9.48
CA PHE A 59 -4.96 -1.92 -8.02
C PHE A 59 -6.40 -1.98 -7.53
N ILE A 60 -7.24 -1.01 -7.95
CA ILE A 60 -8.66 -0.92 -7.53
C ILE A 60 -9.49 -2.09 -8.05
N ARG A 61 -9.20 -2.60 -9.25
CA ARG A 61 -9.92 -3.75 -9.82
C ARG A 61 -9.46 -5.09 -9.26
N SER A 62 -8.28 -5.15 -8.64
CA SER A 62 -7.77 -6.37 -8.02
C SER A 62 -8.49 -6.67 -6.70
N GLU A 63 -8.52 -7.96 -6.30
CA GLU A 63 -9.18 -8.44 -5.07
C GLU A 63 -8.74 -7.68 -3.80
N TRP A 64 -7.57 -7.02 -3.84
CA TRP A 64 -7.02 -6.24 -2.74
C TRP A 64 -7.85 -5.01 -2.39
N CYS A 65 -8.47 -4.34 -3.36
CA CYS A 65 -9.29 -3.15 -3.08
C CYS A 65 -10.46 -3.45 -2.14
N LYS A 66 -11.05 -4.65 -2.23
CA LYS A 66 -12.13 -5.07 -1.31
C LYS A 66 -11.60 -5.38 0.10
N TYR A 67 -10.48 -6.08 0.21
CA TYR A 67 -9.92 -6.47 1.51
C TYR A 67 -9.28 -5.28 2.27
N GLU A 68 -8.58 -4.41 1.55
CA GLU A 68 -8.00 -3.20 2.12
C GLU A 68 -9.08 -2.22 2.54
N LEU A 69 -10.13 -1.96 1.73
CA LEU A 69 -11.21 -1.06 2.11
C LEU A 69 -12.00 -1.55 3.33
N ASP A 70 -12.27 -2.85 3.45
CA ASP A 70 -13.02 -3.38 4.59
C ASP A 70 -12.21 -3.33 5.91
N TYR A 71 -10.89 -3.51 5.86
CA TYR A 71 -10.07 -3.63 7.08
C TYR A 71 -9.30 -2.35 7.45
N THR A 72 -8.82 -1.56 6.47
CA THR A 72 -8.27 -0.22 6.77
C THR A 72 -9.33 0.67 7.40
N HIS A 73 -10.61 0.50 7.04
CA HIS A 73 -11.72 1.15 7.73
C HIS A 73 -11.83 0.80 9.22
N PHE A 74 -11.40 -0.39 9.65
CA PHE A 74 -11.56 -0.87 11.02
C PHE A 74 -10.40 -0.50 11.95
N ARG A 75 -9.17 -0.34 11.41
CA ARG A 75 -7.97 -0.02 12.22
C ARG A 75 -7.41 1.39 12.01
N LEU A 76 -7.44 1.94 10.79
CA LEU A 76 -6.87 3.27 10.52
C LEU A 76 -7.80 4.41 10.97
N PHE A 77 -9.12 4.19 10.96
CA PHE A 77 -10.07 5.18 11.51
C PHE A 77 -10.19 5.14 13.03
N ASP A 78 -9.88 4.01 13.67
CA ASP A 78 -10.00 3.87 15.13
C ASP A 78 -8.82 4.53 15.88
N GLN A 79 -7.70 4.78 15.19
CA GLN A 79 -6.50 5.41 15.78
C GLN A 79 -6.25 6.87 15.38
N ASN A 80 -7.04 7.47 14.49
CA ASN A 80 -6.94 8.90 14.11
C ASN A 80 -5.48 9.33 13.83
N ASP A 81 -4.77 8.58 12.98
CA ASP A 81 -3.33 8.76 12.80
C ASP A 81 -3.02 9.15 11.36
N ASP A 82 -2.26 10.24 11.19
CA ASP A 82 -1.81 10.83 9.91
C ASP A 82 -0.77 9.93 9.19
N THR A 83 -0.88 8.61 9.32
CA THR A 83 0.12 7.62 8.93
C THR A 83 -0.08 7.07 7.53
N VAL A 84 -1.23 7.32 6.89
CA VAL A 84 -1.53 6.84 5.54
C VAL A 84 -1.20 7.89 4.49
N VAL A 85 -0.44 7.49 3.47
CA VAL A 85 -0.14 8.31 2.30
C VAL A 85 -0.69 7.62 1.05
N LEU A 86 -1.52 8.33 0.28
CA LEU A 86 -2.06 7.83 -0.98
C LEU A 86 -1.31 8.46 -2.16
N ILE A 87 -0.71 7.63 -3.01
CA ILE A 87 -0.13 8.04 -4.29
C ILE A 87 -1.07 7.61 -5.40
N LEU A 88 -1.55 8.58 -6.17
CA LEU A 88 -2.32 8.32 -7.37
C LEU A 88 -1.38 8.14 -8.56
N LEU A 89 -1.16 6.89 -8.99
CA LEU A 89 -0.28 6.60 -10.13
C LEU A 89 -0.92 6.99 -11.46
N GLU A 90 -2.24 6.81 -11.56
CA GLU A 90 -3.04 7.21 -12.73
C GLU A 90 -4.43 7.68 -12.29
N PRO A 91 -5.12 8.51 -13.09
CA PRO A 91 -6.49 8.91 -12.78
C PRO A 91 -7.42 7.72 -12.59
N ILE A 92 -8.07 7.68 -11.42
CA ILE A 92 -9.05 6.66 -11.07
C ILE A 92 -10.43 7.18 -11.48
N ASP A 93 -11.17 6.32 -12.18
CA ASP A 93 -12.57 6.56 -12.47
C ASP A 93 -13.38 6.37 -11.20
N LYS A 94 -14.06 7.42 -10.75
CA LYS A 94 -14.84 7.42 -9.51
C LYS A 94 -15.94 6.36 -9.52
N ASP A 95 -16.42 5.95 -10.69
CA ASP A 95 -17.43 4.90 -10.80
C ASP A 95 -16.87 3.49 -10.62
N THR A 96 -15.55 3.32 -10.69
CA THR A 96 -14.86 2.05 -10.39
C THR A 96 -14.55 1.85 -8.91
N ILE A 97 -14.67 2.91 -8.10
CA ILE A 97 -14.49 2.85 -6.66
C ILE A 97 -15.71 2.12 -6.08
N PRO A 98 -15.53 1.04 -5.30
CA PRO A 98 -16.64 0.35 -4.64
C PRO A 98 -17.49 1.35 -3.85
N LYS A 99 -18.77 1.47 -4.23
CA LYS A 99 -19.74 2.30 -3.51
C LYS A 99 -20.18 1.52 -2.27
N LYS A 100 -20.20 2.21 -1.12
CA LYS A 100 -20.62 1.66 0.17
C LYS A 100 -22.09 1.23 0.18
#